data_AF-A0A938GVM2-F1
#
_entry.id   AF-A0A938GVM2-F1
#
_cell.length_a   1.000
_cell.length_b   1.000
_cell.length_c   1.000
_cell.angle_alpha   90.00
_cell.angle_beta   90.00
_cell.angle_gamma   90.00
#
_symmetry.space_group_name_H-M   'P 1'
#
loop_
_entity.id
_entity.type
_entity.pdbx_description
1 polymer ?
#
loop_
_entity_poly.entity_id
_entity_poly.type
_entity_poly.pdbx_seq_one_letter_code
_entity_poly.pdbx_strand_id
1 'polypeptide(L)'
;MQNPQQTARVGLFFVLGLALIWVTFETLSGGKLWFKDKGYMLIAGFESLKELKEGDHVRMAGVKIGEVARTRLAGRRAEAVLRID
;
A
#
# COMPACT_ATOMS: atom_id res chain seq x y z
N MET A 1 -34.51 34.30 -0.04
CA MET A 1 -33.37 35.00 0.58
C MET A 1 -32.22 34.01 0.66
N GLN A 2 -31.29 34.03 -0.30
CA GLN A 2 -30.05 33.24 -0.18
C GLN A 2 -29.21 33.90 0.90
N ASN A 3 -28.96 33.19 1.99
CA ASN A 3 -28.23 33.75 3.14
C ASN A 3 -26.75 33.40 2.97
N PRO A 4 -25.91 34.29 2.42
CA PRO A 4 -24.53 33.97 2.00
C PRO A 4 -23.67 33.44 3.15
N GLN A 5 -24.00 33.81 4.39
CA GLN A 5 -23.35 33.32 5.60
C GLN A 5 -23.51 31.80 5.80
N GLN A 6 -24.66 31.22 5.42
CA GLN A 6 -24.92 29.79 5.56
C GLN A 6 -24.16 29.00 4.50
N THR A 7 -24.17 29.47 3.25
CA THR A 7 -23.39 28.87 2.15
C THR A 7 -21.89 28.88 2.47
N ALA A 8 -21.36 29.96 3.03
CA ALA A 8 -19.95 30.04 3.44
C ALA A 8 -19.60 29.05 4.56
N ARG A 9 -20.46 28.87 5.56
CA ARG A 9 -20.26 27.90 6.65
C ARG A 9 -20.29 26.46 6.16
N VAL A 10 -21.23 26.13 5.28
CA VAL A 10 -21.35 24.79 4.68
C VAL A 10 -20.15 24.50 3.78
N GLY A 11 -19.70 25.47 2.98
CA GLY A 11 -18.50 25.34 2.16
C GLY A 11 -17.24 25.09 2.99
N LEU A 12 -17.08 25.83 4.10
CA LEU A 12 -15.95 25.62 5.02
C LEU A 12 -15.97 24.22 5.64
N PHE A 13 -17.13 23.74 6.10
CA PHE A 13 -17.27 22.40 6.66
C PHE A 13 -16.93 21.31 5.63
N PHE A 14 -17.36 21.50 4.38
CA PHE A 14 -17.08 20.56 3.29
C PHE A 14 -15.57 20.46 2.99
N VAL A 15 -14.87 21.60 2.90
CA VAL A 15 -13.42 21.63 2.68
C VAL A 15 -12.67 20.99 3.85
N LEU A 16 -13.09 21.25 5.09
CA LEU A 16 -12.53 20.60 6.27
C LEU A 16 -12.76 19.08 6.25
N GLY A 17 -13.95 18.63 5.87
CA GLY A 17 -14.25 17.21 5.71
C GLY A 17 -13.36 16.53 4.67
N LEU A 18 -13.19 17.16 3.49
CA LEU A 18 -12.26 16.70 2.46
C LEU A 18 -10.82 16.64 2.97
N ALA A 19 -10.37 17.65 3.71
CA ALA A 19 -9.04 17.67 4.29
C ALA A 19 -8.82 16.53 5.30
N LEU A 20 -9.80 16.25 6.16
CA LEU A 20 -9.73 15.14 7.11
C LEU A 20 -9.73 13.77 6.43
N ILE A 21 -10.54 13.59 5.39
CA ILE A 21 -10.54 12.38 4.57
C ILE A 21 -9.17 12.19 3.92
N TRP A 22 -8.61 13.26 3.35
CA TRP A 22 -7.29 13.24 2.73
C TRP A 22 -6.19 12.86 3.72
N VAL A 23 -6.16 13.49 4.90
CA VAL A 23 -5.16 13.18 5.95
C VAL A 23 -5.27 11.73 6.42
N THR A 24 -6.50 11.24 6.60
CA THR A 24 -6.74 9.84 6.99
C THR A 24 -6.23 8.88 5.92
N PHE A 25 -6.54 9.17 4.64
CA PHE A 25 -6.12 8.35 3.51
C PHE A 25 -4.60 8.34 3.35
N GLU A 26 -3.94 9.49 3.46
CA GLU A 26 -2.47 9.59 3.38
C GLU A 26 -1.79 8.82 4.52
N THR A 27 -2.31 8.94 5.75
CA THR A 27 -1.78 8.26 6.93
C THR A 27 -1.94 6.74 6.83
N LEU A 28 -3.11 6.25 6.41
CA LEU A 28 -3.37 4.82 6.22
C LEU A 28 -2.60 4.23 5.04
N SER A 29 -2.40 5.01 3.98
CA SER A 29 -1.62 4.58 2.82
C SER A 29 -0.11 4.53 3.11
N GLY A 30 0.32 4.98 4.29
CA GLY A 30 1.71 4.85 4.76
C GLY A 30 2.72 5.58 3.86
N GLY A 31 2.31 6.67 3.19
CA GLY A 31 3.14 7.39 2.24
C GLY A 31 3.34 6.71 0.88
N LYS A 32 2.72 5.55 0.61
CA LYS A 32 2.84 4.83 -0.68
C LYS A 32 2.24 5.59 -1.88
N LEU A 33 1.51 6.70 -1.71
CA LEU A 33 0.99 7.47 -2.84
C LEU A 33 2.07 8.25 -3.60
N TRP A 34 3.14 8.67 -2.91
CA TRP A 34 4.19 9.51 -3.49
C TRP A 34 5.54 8.81 -3.57
N PHE A 35 5.80 7.85 -2.70
CA PHE A 35 6.97 6.99 -2.80
C PHE A 35 6.67 5.88 -3.81
N LYS A 36 7.01 6.16 -5.08
CA LYS A 36 7.17 5.12 -6.09
C LYS A 36 8.40 4.31 -5.67
N ASP A 37 8.16 3.32 -4.81
CA ASP A 37 9.16 2.41 -4.22
C ASP A 37 10.25 2.10 -5.25
N LYS A 38 11.47 2.61 -5.00
CA LYS A 38 12.64 2.48 -5.89
C LYS A 38 13.27 1.08 -5.78
N GLY A 39 12.43 0.12 -5.47
CA GLY A 39 12.78 -1.25 -5.25
C GLY A 39 13.05 -2.04 -6.53
N TYR A 40 13.61 -3.22 -6.36
CA TYR A 40 13.77 -4.21 -7.42
C TYR A 40 12.90 -5.45 -7.14
N MET A 41 12.52 -6.15 -8.21
CA MET A 41 11.80 -7.41 -8.11
C MET A 41 12.77 -8.59 -8.16
N LEU A 42 12.63 -9.51 -7.21
CA LEU A 42 13.40 -10.73 -7.13
C LEU A 42 12.47 -11.93 -7.26
N ILE A 43 12.81 -12.87 -8.15
CA ILE A 43 12.04 -14.10 -8.33
C ILE A 43 12.76 -15.21 -7.58
N ALA A 44 12.10 -15.76 -6.56
CA ALA A 44 12.63 -16.85 -5.76
C ALA A 44 11.78 -18.11 -6.00
N GLY A 45 12.43 -19.19 -6.42
CA GLY A 45 11.81 -20.50 -6.58
C GLY A 45 11.88 -21.31 -5.29
N PHE A 46 10.75 -21.83 -4.84
CA PHE A 46 10.58 -22.68 -3.68
C PHE A 46 9.96 -24.03 -4.08
N GLU A 47 10.22 -25.04 -3.26
CA GLU A 47 9.56 -26.35 -3.41
C GLU A 47 8.08 -26.27 -3.00
N SER A 48 7.77 -25.50 -1.94
CA SER A 48 6.40 -25.23 -1.50
C SER A 48 6.32 -23.86 -0.84
N LEU A 49 5.30 -23.08 -1.19
CA LEU A 49 5.03 -21.78 -0.59
C LEU A 49 4.14 -21.87 0.66
N LYS A 50 3.47 -23.02 0.89
CA LYS A 50 2.53 -23.29 1.99
C LYS A 50 1.62 -22.10 2.33
N GLU A 51 1.98 -21.31 3.34
CA GLU A 51 1.18 -20.22 3.90
C GLU A 51 1.56 -18.84 3.38
N LEU A 52 2.56 -18.73 2.49
CA LEU A 52 3.02 -17.46 1.95
C LEU A 52 1.95 -16.84 1.04
N LYS A 53 1.55 -15.62 1.34
CA LYS A 53 0.53 -14.86 0.63
C LYS A 53 1.08 -13.58 0.00
N GLU A 54 0.36 -13.08 -0.98
CA GLU A 54 0.61 -11.75 -1.53
C GLU A 54 0.41 -10.69 -0.43
N GLY A 55 1.36 -9.76 -0.32
CA GLY A 55 1.40 -8.75 0.74
C GLY A 55 2.18 -9.16 1.99
N ASP A 56 2.62 -10.42 2.12
CA ASP A 56 3.42 -10.84 3.26
C ASP A 56 4.76 -10.07 3.33
N HIS A 57 5.22 -9.80 4.54
CA HIS A 57 6.45 -9.04 4.76
C HIS A 57 7.70 -9.87 4.46
N VAL A 58 8.57 -9.33 3.62
CA VAL A 58 9.92 -9.86 3.42
C VAL A 58 10.83 -9.29 4.48
N ARG A 59 11.49 -10.17 5.24
CA ARG A 59 12.40 -9.79 6.31
C ARG A 59 13.82 -10.30 6.07
N MET A 60 14.80 -9.46 6.32
CA MET A 60 16.21 -9.82 6.35
C MET A 60 16.73 -9.58 7.77
N ALA A 61 17.24 -10.64 8.40
CA ALA A 61 17.70 -10.61 9.79
C ALA A 61 16.67 -9.99 10.76
N GLY A 62 15.37 -10.21 10.52
CA GLY A 62 14.27 -9.70 11.34
C GLY A 62 13.73 -8.32 10.96
N VAL A 63 14.41 -7.58 10.08
CA VAL A 63 13.99 -6.24 9.64
C VAL A 63 13.15 -6.35 8.37
N LYS A 64 12.02 -5.64 8.29
CA LYS A 64 11.19 -5.56 7.06
C LYS A 64 11.97 -4.80 5.99
N ILE A 65 12.20 -5.45 4.86
CA ILE A 65 12.89 -4.88 3.69
C ILE A 65 12.02 -4.86 2.43
N GLY A 66 10.81 -5.39 2.51
CA GLY A 66 9.96 -5.54 1.33
C GLY A 66 8.68 -6.30 1.60
N GLU A 67 8.00 -6.65 0.51
CA GLU A 67 6.71 -7.35 0.51
C GLU A 67 6.66 -8.37 -0.65
N VAL A 68 5.91 -9.45 -0.45
CA VAL A 68 5.64 -10.45 -1.51
C VAL A 68 4.67 -9.81 -2.49
N ALA A 69 5.12 -9.57 -3.72
CA ALA A 69 4.32 -8.95 -4.76
C ALA A 69 3.34 -9.92 -5.42
N ARG A 70 3.77 -11.17 -5.64
CA ARG A 70 2.95 -12.22 -6.27
C ARG A 70 3.47 -13.60 -5.94
N THR A 71 2.58 -14.57 -5.81
CA THR A 71 2.95 -15.99 -5.81
C THR A 71 2.40 -16.65 -7.07
N ARG A 72 3.21 -17.48 -7.74
CA ARG A 72 2.82 -18.17 -8.97
C ARG A 72 3.36 -19.59 -8.99
N LEU A 73 2.67 -20.48 -9.69
CA LEU A 73 3.19 -21.81 -9.97
C LEU A 73 3.83 -21.80 -11.36
N ALA A 74 5.14 -22.00 -11.44
CA ALA A 74 5.88 -22.12 -12.68
C ALA A 74 6.26 -23.58 -12.91
N GLY A 75 5.38 -24.30 -13.61
CA GLY A 75 5.54 -25.73 -13.86
C GLY A 75 5.43 -26.56 -12.57
N ARG A 76 6.53 -27.16 -12.13
CA ARG A 76 6.58 -28.00 -10.91
C ARG A 76 7.12 -27.28 -9.67
N ARG A 77 7.49 -25.99 -9.79
CA ARG A 77 8.00 -25.19 -8.67
C ARG A 77 7.11 -24.00 -8.41
N ALA A 78 7.00 -23.65 -7.14
CA ALA A 78 6.28 -22.47 -6.71
C ALA A 78 7.26 -21.29 -6.69
N GLU A 79 6.92 -20.19 -7.34
CA GLU A 79 7.75 -18.99 -7.42
C GLU A 79 7.08 -17.85 -6.65
N ALA A 80 7.85 -17.19 -5.79
CA ALA A 80 7.45 -15.94 -5.17
C ALA A 80 8.21 -14.78 -5.84
N VAL A 81 7.45 -13.79 -6.30
CA VAL A 81 7.98 -12.51 -6.74
C VAL A 81 8.02 -11.60 -5.53
N LEU A 82 9.22 -11.28 -5.08
CA LEU A 82 9.51 -10.43 -3.94
C LEU A 82 9.80 -9.03 -4.44
N ARG A 83 9.29 -8.02 -3.75
CA ARG A 83 9.61 -6.63 -4.00
C ARG A 83 10.38 -6.10 -2.80
N ILE A 84 11.64 -5.75 -3.02
CA ILE A 84 12.54 -5.19 -2.02
C ILE A 84 12.65 -3.70 -2.28
N ASP A 85 12.46 -2.87 -1.27
CA ASP A 85 12.53 -1.40 -1.36
C ASP A 85 13.95 -0.88 -1.06
#